data_AF-A0A9D1GUG7-F1
#
_entry.id   AF-A0A9D1GUG7-F1
#
_cell.length_a   1.000
_cell.length_b   1.000
_cell.length_c   1.000
_cell.angle_alpha   90.00
_cell.angle_beta   90.00
_cell.angle_gamma   90.00
#
_symmetry.space_group_name_H-M   'P 1'
#
loop_
_entity.id
_entity.type
_entity.pdbx_description
1 polymer ?
#
loop_
_entity_poly.entity_id
_entity_poly.type
_entity_poly.pdbx_seq_one_letter_code
_entity_poly.pdbx_strand_id
1 'polypeptide(L)'
;MERDSLRELLYSLARFGLFWLINIFGVIMGYVLVRNVIGTFLPRLQLYSNPVLTSFIAWLIPSILFIALFADDAKRHTAYGRYNPALVSTVMIVTAATYYVPAIVMGYVKDMNAAAMIRELYFSSFWISSFVGDDVEIYGLIGVILSLFICVLSYITARKIYLRKFEKGEYEYEYNR
;
A
#
# COMPACT_ATOMS: atom_id res chain seq x y z
N MET A 1 -21.85 23.53 8.52
CA MET A 1 -21.07 23.37 7.28
C MET A 1 -19.57 23.32 7.53
N GLU A 2 -18.94 24.31 8.19
CA GLU A 2 -17.48 24.30 8.47
C GLU A 2 -17.01 23.14 9.37
N ARG A 3 -17.84 22.70 10.32
CA ARG A 3 -17.48 21.63 11.27
C ARG A 3 -17.45 20.24 10.62
N ASP A 4 -18.21 20.03 9.55
CA ASP A 4 -18.17 18.79 8.76
C ASP A 4 -16.96 18.77 7.80
N SER A 5 -16.65 19.90 7.15
CA SER A 5 -15.49 19.99 6.25
C SER A 5 -14.15 19.80 6.98
N LEU A 6 -14.02 20.36 8.20
CA LEU A 6 -12.83 20.16 9.03
C LEU A 6 -12.67 18.69 9.45
N ARG A 7 -13.77 18.00 9.78
CA ARG A 7 -13.75 16.59 10.15
C ARG A 7 -13.38 15.69 8.97
N GLU A 8 -13.88 16.00 7.78
CA GLU A 8 -13.52 15.30 6.54
C GLU A 8 -12.05 15.52 6.15
N LEU A 9 -11.55 16.74 6.32
CA LEU A 9 -10.14 17.07 6.08
C LEU A 9 -9.20 16.34 7.05
N LEU A 10 -9.52 16.34 8.34
CA LEU A 10 -8.73 15.61 9.35
C LEU A 10 -8.76 14.09 9.11
N TYR A 11 -9.90 13.55 8.71
CA TYR A 11 -9.99 12.13 8.34
C TYR A 11 -9.14 11.80 7.11
N SER A 12 -9.14 12.67 6.10
CA SER A 12 -8.28 12.53 4.91
C SER A 12 -6.80 12.58 5.26
N LEU A 13 -6.41 13.53 6.12
CA LEU A 13 -5.03 13.70 6.55
C LEU A 13 -4.56 12.51 7.41
N ALA A 14 -5.42 12.00 8.30
CA ALA A 14 -5.13 10.82 9.10
C ALA A 14 -4.97 9.56 8.22
N ARG A 15 -5.83 9.39 7.20
CA ARG A 15 -5.70 8.28 6.22
C ARG A 15 -4.43 8.41 5.39
N PHE A 16 -4.08 9.62 4.97
CA PHE A 16 -2.81 9.90 4.31
C PHE A 16 -1.60 9.52 5.19
N GLY A 17 -1.57 9.95 6.45
CA GLY A 17 -0.51 9.59 7.38
C GLY A 17 -0.42 8.08 7.62
N LEU A 18 -1.57 7.41 7.79
CA LEU A 18 -1.63 5.97 7.97
C LEU A 18 -1.12 5.20 6.75
N PHE A 19 -1.39 5.71 5.54
CA PHE A 19 -0.87 5.15 4.30
C PHE A 19 0.67 5.21 4.25
N TRP A 20 1.25 6.36 4.58
CA TRP A 20 2.71 6.52 4.67
C TRP A 20 3.33 5.59 5.72
N LEU A 21 2.72 5.51 6.90
CA LEU A 21 3.18 4.61 7.95
C LEU A 21 3.15 3.15 7.50
N ILE A 22 2.08 2.71 6.82
CA ILE A 22 1.98 1.34 6.30
C ILE A 22 3.07 1.06 5.27
N ASN A 23 3.36 1.99 4.34
CA ASN A 23 4.44 1.78 3.36
C ASN A 23 5.80 1.70 4.01
N ILE A 24 6.14 2.67 4.85
CA ILE A 24 7.44 2.71 5.54
C ILE A 24 7.60 1.48 6.41
N PHE A 25 6.57 1.14 7.20
CA PHE A 25 6.56 -0.06 8.02
C PHE A 25 6.69 -1.33 7.20
N GLY A 26 5.95 -1.44 6.10
CA GLY A 26 5.98 -2.61 5.21
C GLY A 26 7.35 -2.84 4.58
N VAL A 27 7.99 -1.77 4.11
CA VAL A 27 9.36 -1.80 3.57
C VAL A 27 10.36 -2.23 4.65
N ILE A 28 10.36 -1.58 5.82
CA ILE A 28 11.26 -1.91 6.92
C ILE A 28 11.06 -3.35 7.37
N MET A 29 9.81 -3.79 7.55
CA MET A 29 9.49 -5.15 7.96
C MET A 29 9.91 -6.17 6.92
N GLY A 30 9.77 -5.89 5.62
CA GLY A 30 10.24 -6.79 4.57
C GLY A 30 11.74 -7.02 4.64
N TYR A 31 12.52 -5.96 4.81
CA TYR A 31 13.96 -6.04 4.99
C TYR A 31 14.36 -6.81 6.25
N VAL A 32 13.74 -6.49 7.38
CA VAL A 32 14.02 -7.14 8.67
C VAL A 32 13.65 -8.63 8.63
N LEU A 33 12.50 -8.98 8.08
CA LEU A 33 12.05 -10.37 7.99
C LEU A 33 12.98 -11.20 7.09
N VAL A 34 13.36 -10.68 5.92
CA VAL A 34 14.18 -11.46 4.98
C VAL A 34 15.63 -11.55 5.43
N ARG A 35 16.24 -10.45 5.87
CA ARG A 35 17.65 -10.47 6.27
C ARG A 35 17.87 -11.14 7.62
N ASN A 36 17.02 -10.85 8.62
CA ASN A 36 17.26 -11.32 9.98
C ASN A 36 16.52 -12.63 10.28
N VAL A 37 15.23 -12.72 9.99
CA VAL A 37 14.44 -13.92 10.35
C VAL A 37 14.77 -15.08 9.41
N ILE A 38 14.63 -14.90 8.10
CA ILE A 38 14.95 -15.98 7.14
C ILE A 38 16.45 -16.31 7.19
N GLY A 39 17.33 -15.30 7.32
CA GLY A 39 18.77 -15.52 7.48
C GLY A 39 19.15 -16.36 8.70
N THR A 40 18.43 -16.19 9.81
CA THR A 40 18.72 -16.90 11.08
C THR A 40 18.10 -18.29 11.11
N PHE A 41 16.84 -18.45 10.66
CA PHE A 41 16.12 -19.72 10.78
C PHE A 41 16.27 -20.65 9.57
N LEU A 42 16.56 -20.11 8.39
CA LEU A 42 16.67 -20.86 7.14
C LEU A 42 17.96 -20.54 6.35
N PRO A 43 19.15 -20.57 6.98
CA PRO A 43 20.40 -20.15 6.33
C PRO A 43 20.77 -21.00 5.10
N ARG A 44 20.36 -22.28 5.09
CA ARG A 44 20.65 -23.23 4.00
C ARG A 44 19.97 -22.88 2.68
N LEU A 45 18.86 -22.15 2.72
CA LEU A 45 18.12 -21.78 1.50
C LEU A 45 18.72 -20.55 0.80
N GLN A 46 19.66 -19.84 1.44
CA GLN A 46 20.30 -18.61 0.93
C GLN A 46 19.29 -17.54 0.44
N LEU A 47 18.05 -17.61 0.90
CA LEU A 47 16.97 -16.71 0.46
C LEU A 47 17.18 -15.26 0.92
N TYR A 48 17.98 -15.07 1.97
CA TYR A 48 18.32 -13.75 2.53
C TYR A 48 19.21 -12.90 1.61
N SER A 49 19.92 -13.50 0.66
CA SER A 49 20.76 -12.80 -0.31
C SER A 49 20.04 -12.50 -1.63
N ASN A 50 18.77 -12.91 -1.78
CA ASN A 50 18.01 -12.70 -2.99
C ASN A 50 17.27 -11.33 -2.95
N PRO A 51 17.68 -10.33 -3.75
CA PRO A 51 17.07 -9.00 -3.75
C PRO A 51 15.65 -9.00 -4.34
N VAL A 52 15.35 -9.91 -5.27
CA VAL A 52 14.01 -10.09 -5.86
C VAL A 52 13.04 -10.59 -4.79
N LEU A 53 13.44 -11.58 -4.00
CA LEU A 53 12.60 -12.08 -2.91
C LEU A 53 12.41 -11.03 -1.81
N THR A 54 13.47 -10.31 -1.46
CA THR A 54 13.44 -9.25 -0.44
C THR A 54 12.46 -8.15 -0.82
N SER A 55 12.54 -7.67 -2.06
CA SER A 55 11.62 -6.65 -2.57
C SER A 55 10.18 -7.17 -2.67
N PHE A 56 9.97 -8.41 -3.11
CA PHE A 56 8.63 -9.02 -3.13
C PHE A 56 7.98 -9.06 -1.75
N ILE A 57 8.72 -9.46 -0.71
CA ILE A 57 8.20 -9.50 0.67
C ILE A 57 7.95 -8.07 1.20
N ALA A 58 8.85 -7.13 0.89
CA ALA A 58 8.68 -5.72 1.23
C ALA A 58 7.48 -5.07 0.52
N TRP A 59 7.04 -5.60 -0.62
CA TRP A 59 5.81 -5.20 -1.30
C TRP A 59 4.56 -5.91 -0.77
N LEU A 60 4.69 -7.18 -0.38
CA LEU A 60 3.57 -7.99 0.10
C LEU A 60 2.99 -7.50 1.44
N ILE A 61 3.86 -7.16 2.39
CA ILE A 61 3.45 -6.71 3.74
C ILE A 61 2.56 -5.46 3.69
N PRO A 62 2.97 -4.34 3.04
CA PRO A 62 2.12 -3.17 2.94
C PRO A 62 0.85 -3.47 2.13
N SER A 63 0.93 -4.34 1.11
CA SER A 63 -0.26 -4.76 0.34
C SER A 63 -1.33 -5.43 1.21
N ILE A 64 -0.94 -6.32 2.13
CA ILE A 64 -1.87 -6.95 3.08
C ILE A 64 -2.50 -5.92 4.02
N LEU A 65 -1.69 -4.99 4.53
CA LEU A 65 -2.18 -3.92 5.39
C LEU A 65 -3.13 -2.97 4.66
N PHE A 66 -2.87 -2.69 3.37
CA PHE A 66 -3.82 -1.94 2.54
C PHE A 66 -5.13 -2.69 2.33
N ILE A 67 -5.10 -4.00 2.09
CA ILE A 67 -6.35 -4.77 2.00
C ILE A 67 -7.19 -4.59 3.27
N ALA A 68 -6.58 -4.68 4.45
CA ALA A 68 -7.28 -4.46 5.72
C ALA A 68 -7.79 -3.01 5.87
N LEU A 69 -6.97 -2.03 5.50
CA LEU A 69 -7.28 -0.61 5.56
C LEU A 69 -8.49 -0.24 4.70
N PHE A 70 -8.50 -0.68 3.45
CA PHE A 70 -9.56 -0.42 2.48
C PHE A 70 -10.82 -1.23 2.77
N ALA A 71 -10.70 -2.41 3.38
CA ALA A 71 -11.85 -3.17 3.88
C ALA A 71 -12.55 -2.49 5.06
N ASP A 72 -11.78 -1.89 5.99
CA ASP A 72 -12.32 -1.07 7.08
C ASP A 72 -13.01 0.20 6.54
N ASP A 73 -12.42 0.86 5.55
CA ASP A 73 -13.06 2.01 4.88
C ASP A 73 -14.38 1.62 4.20
N ALA A 74 -14.40 0.49 3.48
CA ALA A 74 -15.62 -0.02 2.87
C ALA A 74 -16.72 -0.29 3.91
N LYS A 75 -16.37 -0.88 5.05
CA LYS A 75 -17.30 -1.13 6.17
C LYS A 75 -17.90 0.18 6.69
N ARG A 76 -17.07 1.19 6.96
CA ARG A 76 -17.51 2.49 7.49
C ARG A 76 -18.35 3.26 6.48
N HIS A 77 -18.00 3.23 5.20
CA HIS A 77 -18.78 3.86 4.14
C HIS A 77 -20.13 3.19 3.93
N THR A 78 -20.21 1.86 4.03
CA THR A 78 -21.51 1.19 4.07
C THR A 78 -22.30 1.62 5.30
N ALA A 79 -21.62 1.78 6.45
CA ALA A 79 -22.31 1.97 7.71
C ALA A 79 -22.89 3.38 7.95
N TYR A 80 -22.16 4.41 7.55
CA TYR A 80 -22.59 5.79 7.81
C TYR A 80 -23.36 6.42 6.64
N GLY A 81 -23.56 5.71 5.53
CA GLY A 81 -24.12 6.27 4.29
C GLY A 81 -23.28 7.39 3.66
N ARG A 82 -22.17 7.80 4.29
CA ARG A 82 -21.22 8.80 3.83
C ARG A 82 -20.20 8.13 2.92
N TYR A 83 -20.57 7.98 1.64
CA TYR A 83 -19.61 7.61 0.60
C TYR A 83 -18.95 8.90 0.08
N ASN A 84 -17.68 9.13 0.43
CA ASN A 84 -16.88 10.17 -0.21
C ASN A 84 -15.87 9.51 -1.18
N PRO A 85 -16.26 9.28 -2.45
CA PRO A 85 -15.39 8.69 -3.47
C PRO A 85 -14.14 9.53 -3.70
N ALA A 86 -14.25 10.87 -3.60
CA ALA A 86 -13.14 11.78 -3.84
C ALA A 86 -12.02 11.58 -2.81
N LEU A 87 -12.35 11.18 -1.59
CA LEU A 87 -11.40 10.95 -0.51
C LEU A 87 -10.55 9.69 -0.77
N VAL A 88 -11.22 8.61 -1.22
CA VAL A 88 -10.55 7.36 -1.63
C VAL A 88 -9.67 7.60 -2.87
N SER A 89 -10.17 8.33 -3.85
CA SER A 89 -9.44 8.67 -5.07
C SER A 89 -8.23 9.57 -4.80
N THR A 90 -8.35 10.55 -3.89
CA THR A 90 -7.24 11.44 -3.52
C THR A 90 -6.12 10.66 -2.83
N VAL A 91 -6.48 9.78 -1.89
CA VAL A 91 -5.49 8.89 -1.24
C VAL A 91 -4.79 8.03 -2.30
N MET A 92 -5.53 7.45 -3.26
CA MET A 92 -4.96 6.64 -4.35
C MET A 92 -4.03 7.42 -5.30
N ILE A 93 -4.35 8.67 -5.66
CA ILE A 93 -3.48 9.49 -6.52
C ILE A 93 -2.18 9.83 -5.78
N VAL A 94 -2.29 10.15 -4.51
CA VAL A 94 -1.14 10.48 -3.67
C VAL A 94 -0.28 9.23 -3.42
N THR A 95 -0.90 8.06 -3.28
CA THR A 95 -0.22 6.76 -3.29
C THR A 95 0.62 6.57 -4.54
N ALA A 96 0.07 6.84 -5.72
CA ALA A 96 0.81 6.75 -6.97
C ALA A 96 2.02 7.70 -6.96
N ALA A 97 1.85 8.92 -6.46
CA ALA A 97 2.94 9.88 -6.33
C ALA A 97 4.05 9.40 -5.38
N THR A 98 3.72 8.82 -4.23
CA THR A 98 4.71 8.31 -3.26
C THR A 98 5.65 7.26 -3.84
N TYR A 99 5.13 6.40 -4.70
CA TYR A 99 5.90 5.33 -5.34
C TYR A 99 6.58 5.77 -6.64
N TYR A 100 5.99 6.74 -7.35
CA TYR A 100 6.49 7.22 -8.63
C TYR A 100 7.58 8.30 -8.50
N VAL A 101 7.50 9.17 -7.48
CA VAL A 101 8.52 10.21 -7.24
C VAL A 101 9.92 9.62 -7.05
N PRO A 102 10.13 8.55 -6.24
CA PRO A 102 11.43 7.88 -6.15
C PRO A 102 11.93 7.32 -7.49
N ALA A 103 11.03 6.86 -8.38
CA ALA A 103 11.36 6.39 -9.74
C ALA A 103 11.97 7.50 -10.59
N ILE A 104 11.37 8.69 -10.56
CA ILE A 104 11.89 9.86 -11.26
C ILE A 104 13.23 10.29 -10.66
N VAL A 105 13.32 10.40 -9.33
CA VAL A 105 14.52 10.88 -8.64
C VAL A 105 15.73 9.99 -8.94
N MET A 106 15.54 8.67 -9.05
CA MET A 106 16.59 7.73 -9.46
C MET A 106 17.19 8.04 -10.83
N GLY A 107 16.40 8.51 -11.78
CA GLY A 107 16.90 8.93 -13.10
C GLY A 107 17.93 10.07 -13.04
N TYR A 108 17.98 10.81 -11.93
CA TYR A 108 18.92 11.92 -11.71
C TYR A 108 20.12 11.55 -10.83
N VAL A 109 20.16 10.35 -10.24
CA VAL A 109 21.27 9.91 -9.38
C VAL A 109 22.42 9.40 -10.26
N LYS A 110 23.57 10.08 -10.20
CA LYS A 110 24.76 9.73 -11.00
C LYS A 110 25.70 8.73 -10.32
N ASP A 111 25.61 8.57 -9.01
CA ASP A 111 26.41 7.62 -8.25
C ASP A 111 25.77 6.23 -8.28
N MET A 112 26.50 5.24 -8.81
CA MET A 112 26.03 3.87 -8.96
C MET A 112 25.74 3.19 -7.61
N ASN A 113 26.52 3.50 -6.57
CA ASN A 113 26.31 2.89 -5.25
C ASN A 113 25.10 3.49 -4.56
N ALA A 114 24.93 4.81 -4.65
CA ALA A 114 23.74 5.49 -4.14
C ALA A 114 22.48 5.06 -4.90
N ALA A 115 22.56 4.90 -6.22
CA ALA A 115 21.46 4.40 -7.04
C ALA A 115 21.06 2.97 -6.67
N ALA A 116 22.02 2.06 -6.46
CA ALA A 116 21.75 0.70 -6.01
C ALA A 116 21.09 0.66 -4.62
N MET A 117 21.57 1.47 -3.68
CA MET A 117 21.01 1.57 -2.34
C MET A 117 19.59 2.14 -2.33
N ILE A 118 19.33 3.19 -3.12
CA ILE A 118 17.98 3.76 -3.29
C ILE A 118 17.06 2.76 -3.99
N ARG A 119 17.57 2.03 -5.00
CA ARG A 119 16.83 0.99 -5.70
C ARG A 119 16.34 -0.10 -4.75
N GLU A 120 17.24 -0.60 -3.91
CA GLU A 120 16.90 -1.60 -2.89
C GLU A 120 15.89 -1.03 -1.87
N LEU A 121 16.17 0.12 -1.27
CA LEU A 121 15.35 0.66 -0.17
C LEU A 121 13.97 1.17 -0.61
N TYR A 122 13.84 1.77 -1.79
CA TYR A 122 12.61 2.44 -2.21
C TYR A 122 11.73 1.62 -3.16
N PHE A 123 12.29 0.64 -3.88
CA PHE A 123 11.50 -0.14 -4.84
C PHE A 123 11.14 -1.49 -4.23
N SER A 124 10.07 -1.46 -3.41
CA SER A 124 9.33 -2.67 -3.11
C SER A 124 8.88 -3.38 -4.40
N SER A 125 8.72 -2.67 -5.52
CA SER A 125 8.42 -3.22 -6.83
C SER A 125 9.61 -3.79 -7.61
N PHE A 126 10.84 -3.79 -7.06
CA PHE A 126 12.02 -4.29 -7.78
C PHE A 126 11.86 -5.74 -8.26
N TRP A 127 11.07 -6.57 -7.58
CA TRP A 127 10.81 -7.94 -8.01
C TRP A 127 10.22 -8.04 -9.43
N ILE A 128 9.51 -7.01 -9.88
CA ILE A 128 8.90 -6.91 -11.21
C ILE A 128 9.96 -6.79 -12.32
N SER A 129 11.17 -6.31 -11.98
CA SER A 129 12.30 -6.24 -12.93
C SER A 129 12.63 -7.61 -13.55
N SER A 130 12.37 -8.70 -12.82
CA SER A 130 12.53 -10.08 -13.32
C SER A 130 11.66 -10.40 -14.54
N PHE A 131 10.59 -9.63 -14.77
CA PHE A 131 9.64 -9.84 -15.88
C PHE A 131 9.77 -8.79 -16.99
N VAL A 132 10.20 -7.57 -16.65
CA VAL A 132 10.11 -6.41 -17.55
C VAL A 132 11.48 -5.77 -17.83
N GLY A 133 12.54 -6.29 -17.23
CA GLY A 133 13.90 -5.74 -17.32
C GLY A 133 14.19 -4.70 -16.24
N ASP A 134 15.42 -4.19 -16.22
CA ASP A 134 15.93 -3.29 -15.17
C ASP A 134 15.52 -1.81 -15.37
N ASP A 135 14.39 -1.58 -16.02
CA ASP A 135 13.84 -0.24 -16.25
C ASP A 135 12.99 0.21 -15.04
N VAL A 136 13.59 1.11 -14.25
CA VAL A 136 13.06 1.67 -13.00
C VAL A 136 11.68 2.29 -13.18
N GLU A 137 11.46 2.98 -14.30
CA GLU A 137 10.20 3.65 -14.57
C GLU A 137 9.11 2.63 -14.84
N ILE A 138 9.43 1.60 -15.62
CA ILE A 138 8.47 0.57 -16.02
C ILE A 138 8.07 -0.31 -14.83
N TYR A 139 9.03 -0.89 -14.11
CA TYR A 139 8.69 -1.74 -12.96
C TYR A 139 8.11 -0.93 -11.79
N GLY A 140 8.51 0.34 -11.64
CA GLY A 140 7.89 1.30 -10.73
C GLY A 140 6.41 1.52 -11.05
N LEU A 141 6.10 1.85 -12.32
CA LEU A 141 4.73 2.06 -12.79
C LEU A 141 3.85 0.83 -12.60
N ILE A 142 4.34 -0.36 -12.97
CA ILE A 142 3.58 -1.61 -12.81
C ILE A 142 3.34 -1.89 -11.32
N GLY A 143 4.33 -1.66 -10.45
CA GLY A 143 4.17 -1.81 -9.00
C GLY A 143 3.10 -0.88 -8.42
N VAL A 144 3.02 0.36 -8.91
CA VAL A 144 1.95 1.31 -8.54
C VAL A 144 0.59 0.80 -9.00
N ILE A 145 0.47 0.46 -10.28
CA ILE A 145 -0.80 -0.02 -10.86
C ILE A 145 -1.30 -1.25 -10.11
N LEU A 146 -0.42 -2.18 -9.78
CA LEU A 146 -0.77 -3.42 -9.11
C LEU A 146 -1.20 -3.17 -7.66
N SER A 147 -0.50 -2.28 -6.94
CA SER A 147 -0.90 -1.86 -5.59
C SER A 147 -2.26 -1.14 -5.59
N LEU A 148 -2.50 -0.24 -6.55
CA LEU A 148 -3.78 0.44 -6.70
C LEU A 148 -4.91 -0.55 -7.02
N PHE A 149 -4.64 -1.52 -7.89
CA PHE A 149 -5.62 -2.55 -8.25
C PHE A 149 -6.04 -3.38 -7.02
N ILE A 150 -5.09 -3.77 -6.17
CA ILE A 150 -5.37 -4.46 -4.90
C ILE A 150 -6.25 -3.60 -3.97
N CYS A 151 -5.93 -2.30 -3.85
CA CYS A 151 -6.71 -1.37 -3.02
C CYS A 151 -8.15 -1.23 -3.52
N VAL A 152 -8.35 -1.08 -4.83
CA VAL A 152 -9.70 -0.98 -5.44
C VAL A 152 -10.48 -2.27 -5.27
N LEU A 153 -9.86 -3.41 -5.58
CA LEU A 153 -10.52 -4.71 -5.47
C LEU A 153 -10.91 -5.03 -4.03
N SER A 154 -10.02 -4.77 -3.06
CA SER A 154 -10.32 -5.00 -1.64
C SER A 154 -11.49 -4.13 -1.18
N TYR A 155 -11.53 -2.85 -1.58
CA TYR A 155 -12.65 -1.96 -1.29
C TYR A 155 -13.97 -2.46 -1.88
N ILE A 156 -14.00 -2.77 -3.18
CA ILE A 156 -15.22 -3.23 -3.88
C ILE A 156 -15.73 -4.53 -3.26
N THR A 157 -14.82 -5.46 -2.97
CA THR A 157 -15.14 -6.78 -2.40
C THR A 157 -15.72 -6.62 -1.00
N ALA A 158 -15.05 -5.86 -0.14
CA ALA A 158 -15.53 -5.58 1.21
C ALA A 158 -16.90 -4.89 1.17
N ARG A 159 -17.08 -3.88 0.31
CA ARG A 159 -18.36 -3.18 0.17
C ARG A 159 -19.50 -4.11 -0.23
N LYS A 160 -19.28 -5.02 -1.19
CA LYS A 160 -20.29 -6.03 -1.57
C LYS A 160 -20.64 -6.97 -0.41
N ILE A 161 -19.64 -7.38 0.38
CA ILE A 161 -19.87 -8.24 1.55
C ILE A 161 -20.70 -7.51 2.61
N TYR A 162 -20.34 -6.28 2.95
CA TYR A 162 -21.04 -5.51 3.99
C TYR A 162 -22.45 -5.10 3.57
N LEU A 163 -22.69 -4.77 2.29
CA LEU A 163 -24.03 -4.52 1.77
C LEU A 163 -24.93 -5.76 1.91
N ARG A 164 -24.44 -6.94 1.56
CA ARG A 164 -25.21 -8.19 1.73
C ARG A 164 -25.52 -8.48 3.20
N LYS A 165 -24.58 -8.20 4.11
CA LYS A 165 -24.81 -8.35 5.56
C LYS A 165 -25.86 -7.37 6.07
N PHE A 166 -25.85 -6.15 5.54
CA PHE A 166 -26.86 -5.14 5.84
C PHE A 166 -28.25 -5.56 5.33
N GLU A 167 -28.36 -6.00 4.09
CA GLU A 167 -29.63 -6.52 3.50
C GLU A 167 -30.20 -7.70 4.29
N LYS A 168 -29.35 -8.52 4.91
CA LYS A 168 -29.74 -9.67 5.73
C LYS A 168 -30.10 -9.31 7.18
N GLY A 169 -29.97 -8.04 7.59
CA GLY A 169 -30.20 -7.62 8.98
C GLY A 169 -29.15 -8.11 9.98
N GLU A 170 -27.99 -8.59 9.51
CA GLU A 170 -26.89 -9.05 10.37
C GLU A 170 -26.07 -7.89 10.96
N TYR A 171 -26.41 -6.65 10.60
CA TYR A 171 -25.74 -5.42 11.03
C TYR A 171 -26.80 -4.33 11.26
N GLU A 172 -27.07 -3.99 12.52
CA GLU A 172 -27.79 -2.77 12.90
C GLU A 172 -26.81 -1.63 13.16
N TYR A 173 -27.16 -0.42 12.76
CA TYR A 173 -26.34 0.76 13.05
C TYR A 173 -26.50 1.15 14.52
N GLU A 174 -25.38 1.28 15.23
CA GLU A 174 -25.29 2.24 16.32
C GLU A 174 -25.40 3.64 15.71
N TYR A 175 -26.64 4.08 15.46
CA TYR A 175 -26.92 5.50 15.43
C TYR A 175 -26.62 6.03 16.83
N ASN A 176 -25.41 6.50 17.06
CA ASN A 176 -25.17 7.40 18.18
C ASN A 176 -26.07 8.62 17.94
N ARG A 177 -27.16 8.66 18.71
CA ARG A 177 -28.00 9.84 18.92
C ARG A 177 -27.15 11.01 19.41
#